data_AF-A0AAJ7UCD6-F1
#
_entry.id   AF-A0AAJ7UCD6-F1
#
_cell.length_a   1.000
_cell.length_b   1.000
_cell.length_c   1.000
_cell.angle_alpha   90.00
_cell.angle_beta   90.00
_cell.angle_gamma   90.00
#
_symmetry.space_group_name_H-M   'P 1'
#
loop_
_entity.id
_entity.type
_entity.pdbx_description
1 polymer ?
#
loop_
_entity_poly.entity_id
_entity_poly.type
_entity_poly.pdbx_seq_one_letter_code
_entity_poly.pdbx_strand_id
1 'polypeptide(L)'
;MFDCGENLFISSAPFTWNYAIRDWYNEVTSPGFVYDQGPKGPGAVGHYTQVVWYSSFQVGCAVNYCASTAKYFYVCHYCPAGNLASRINRPYNKGNSCGSCRKSCSRKLCRNPCLYKDAYANCAAMKSSYGCGDTGSGKVVQAYCPASCKCAGKIF
;
A
#
# COMPACT_ATOMS: atom_id res chain seq x y z
N MET A 1 7.10 6.52 11.77
CA MET A 1 5.76 6.73 11.19
C MET A 1 5.81 6.31 9.74
N PHE A 2 4.76 5.68 9.20
CA PHE A 2 4.73 5.34 7.78
C PHE A 2 4.43 6.59 6.95
N ASP A 3 5.02 6.69 5.77
CA ASP A 3 4.51 7.61 4.76
C ASP A 3 3.19 7.05 4.25
N CYS A 4 2.27 7.93 3.83
CA CYS A 4 0.95 7.54 3.34
C CYS A 4 0.78 7.97 1.88
N GLY A 5 0.08 7.14 1.11
CA GLY A 5 -0.36 7.45 -0.25
C GLY A 5 -1.72 8.14 -0.23
N GLU A 6 -2.20 8.58 -1.39
CA GLU A 6 -3.44 9.33 -1.53
C GLU A 6 -4.18 8.94 -2.81
N ASN A 7 -5.51 8.82 -2.71
CA ASN A 7 -6.41 8.87 -3.86
C ASN A 7 -7.34 10.09 -3.73
N LEU A 8 -7.62 10.74 -4.86
CA LEU A 8 -8.50 11.90 -4.97
C LEU A 8 -9.64 11.62 -5.94
N PHE A 9 -10.84 12.08 -5.60
CA PHE A 9 -12.00 12.11 -6.51
C PHE A 9 -12.68 13.47 -6.38
N ILE A 10 -12.91 14.14 -7.50
CA ILE A 10 -13.48 15.49 -7.55
C ILE A 10 -14.73 15.48 -8.41
N SER A 11 -15.82 16.05 -7.90
CA SER A 11 -17.10 16.08 -8.59
C SER A 11 -17.84 17.41 -8.41
N SER A 12 -18.72 17.76 -9.34
CA SER A 12 -19.63 18.91 -9.24
C SER A 12 -20.90 18.62 -8.41
N ALA A 13 -21.16 17.36 -8.10
CA ALA A 13 -22.30 16.89 -7.33
C ALA A 13 -21.83 15.93 -6.22
N PRO A 14 -22.58 15.80 -5.11
CA PRO A 14 -22.23 14.86 -4.06
C PRO A 14 -22.44 13.41 -4.51
N PHE A 15 -21.45 12.56 -4.28
CA PHE A 15 -21.48 11.12 -4.47
C PHE A 15 -21.30 10.36 -3.14
N THR A 16 -21.71 9.09 -3.13
CA THR A 16 -21.42 8.19 -2.00
C THR A 16 -19.96 7.72 -2.05
N TRP A 17 -19.39 7.35 -0.90
CA TRP A 17 -18.06 6.73 -0.84
C TRP A 17 -17.95 5.47 -1.70
N ASN A 18 -19.00 4.67 -1.78
CA ASN A 18 -19.06 3.49 -2.65
C ASN A 18 -18.98 3.83 -4.14
N TYR A 19 -19.36 5.04 -4.54
CA TYR A 19 -19.17 5.50 -5.91
C TYR A 19 -17.71 5.91 -6.13
N ALA A 20 -17.17 6.81 -5.30
CA ALA A 20 -15.78 7.29 -5.41
C ALA A 20 -14.75 6.15 -5.36
N ILE A 21 -14.90 5.20 -4.42
CA ILE A 21 -14.00 4.04 -4.30
C ILE A 21 -14.06 3.14 -5.54
N ARG A 22 -15.26 2.98 -6.10
CA ARG A 22 -15.46 2.16 -7.31
C ARG A 22 -14.92 2.85 -8.56
N ASP A 23 -15.00 4.18 -8.63
CA ASP A 23 -14.38 4.97 -9.68
C ASP A 23 -12.86 4.72 -9.71
N TRP A 24 -12.18 4.85 -8.55
CA TRP A 24 -10.78 4.48 -8.39
C TRP A 24 -10.49 3.02 -8.76
N TYR A 25 -11.34 2.08 -8.32
CA TYR A 25 -11.15 0.67 -8.60
C TYR A 25 -11.31 0.33 -10.09
N ASN A 26 -12.19 1.03 -10.81
CA ASN A 26 -12.52 0.76 -12.21
C ASN A 26 -11.38 1.07 -13.19
N GLU A 27 -10.27 1.68 -12.75
CA GLU A 27 -9.05 1.75 -13.56
C GLU A 27 -8.56 0.35 -14.00
N VAL A 28 -8.90 -0.71 -13.25
CA VAL A 28 -8.64 -2.11 -13.62
C VAL A 28 -9.30 -2.51 -14.94
N THR A 29 -10.43 -1.88 -15.30
CA THR A 29 -11.17 -2.13 -16.56
C THR A 29 -10.95 -1.05 -17.59
N SER A 30 -10.89 0.23 -17.19
CA SER A 30 -10.69 1.39 -18.06
C SER A 30 -9.82 2.43 -17.35
N PRO A 31 -8.55 2.66 -17.74
CA PRO A 31 -7.92 2.24 -19.02
C PRO A 31 -7.55 0.76 -19.09
N GLY A 32 -7.69 0.02 -17.99
CA GLY A 32 -7.42 -1.41 -17.91
C GLY A 32 -6.05 -1.70 -17.28
N PHE A 33 -5.96 -2.78 -16.49
CA PHE A 33 -4.72 -3.21 -15.85
C PHE A 33 -4.39 -4.68 -16.18
N VAL A 34 -3.12 -4.97 -16.46
CA VAL A 34 -2.58 -6.33 -16.60
C VAL A 34 -1.47 -6.51 -15.58
N TYR A 35 -1.64 -7.49 -14.68
CA TYR A 35 -0.63 -7.84 -13.69
C TYR A 35 0.72 -8.15 -14.38
N ASP A 36 1.83 -7.70 -13.78
CA ASP A 36 3.20 -7.72 -14.33
C ASP A 36 3.48 -6.77 -15.51
N GLN A 37 2.47 -6.23 -16.19
CA GLN A 37 2.65 -5.38 -17.37
C GLN A 37 2.26 -3.91 -17.11
N GLY A 38 1.24 -3.67 -16.30
CA GLY A 38 0.73 -2.33 -15.97
C GLY A 38 -0.53 -1.95 -16.77
N PRO A 39 -0.72 -0.68 -17.12
CA PRO A 39 -1.91 -0.22 -17.83
C PRO A 39 -2.01 -0.81 -19.26
N LYS A 40 -3.22 -1.16 -19.72
CA LYS A 40 -3.48 -1.68 -21.07
C LYS A 40 -3.45 -0.63 -22.17
N GLY A 41 -3.65 0.63 -21.82
CA GLY A 41 -3.77 1.74 -22.75
C GLY A 41 -3.32 3.06 -22.12
N PRO A 42 -3.49 4.18 -22.83
CA PRO A 42 -3.18 5.49 -22.29
C PRO A 42 -4.06 5.77 -21.06
N GLY A 43 -3.43 6.07 -19.93
CA GLY A 43 -4.11 6.41 -18.68
C GLY A 43 -3.35 5.96 -17.44
N ALA A 44 -3.83 6.41 -16.29
CA ALA A 44 -3.29 6.01 -14.99
C ALA A 44 -4.09 4.84 -14.41
N VAL A 45 -3.38 3.99 -13.66
CA VAL A 45 -3.95 2.88 -12.88
C VAL A 45 -3.60 3.00 -11.40
N GLY A 46 -3.11 4.18 -11.00
CA GLY A 46 -2.55 4.45 -9.68
C GLY A 46 -3.58 4.38 -8.57
N HIS A 47 -4.82 4.80 -8.84
CA HIS A 47 -5.87 4.72 -7.84
C HIS A 47 -6.26 3.27 -7.59
N TYR A 48 -6.41 2.48 -8.65
CA TYR A 48 -6.68 1.04 -8.52
C TYR A 48 -5.55 0.32 -7.79
N THR A 49 -4.28 0.53 -8.20
CA THR A 49 -3.15 -0.15 -7.55
C THR A 49 -3.02 0.22 -6.09
N GLN A 50 -3.35 1.47 -5.71
CA GLN A 50 -3.40 1.87 -4.30
C GLN A 50 -4.55 1.18 -3.53
N VAL A 51 -5.74 1.06 -4.13
CA VAL A 51 -6.89 0.38 -3.51
C VAL A 51 -6.57 -1.09 -3.20
N VAL A 52 -5.79 -1.76 -4.05
CA VAL A 52 -5.44 -3.19 -3.89
C VAL A 52 -4.01 -3.41 -3.38
N TRP A 53 -3.35 -2.38 -2.83
CA TRP A 53 -1.96 -2.48 -2.42
C TRP A 53 -1.78 -3.35 -1.17
N TYR A 54 -0.96 -4.40 -1.28
CA TYR A 54 -0.87 -5.45 -0.26
C TYR A 54 -0.44 -4.98 1.14
N SER A 55 0.40 -3.95 1.20
CA SER A 55 0.96 -3.45 2.46
C SER A 55 0.22 -2.24 3.02
N SER A 56 -0.73 -1.65 2.29
CA SER A 56 -1.53 -0.51 2.76
C SER A 56 -2.69 -1.01 3.64
N PHE A 57 -2.45 -1.15 4.94
CA PHE A 57 -3.40 -1.77 5.87
C PHE A 57 -4.22 -0.76 6.70
N GLN A 58 -3.90 0.53 6.63
CA GLN A 58 -4.65 1.61 7.27
C GLN A 58 -5.18 2.56 6.19
N VAL A 59 -6.42 3.02 6.38
CA VAL A 59 -7.05 3.99 5.49
C VAL A 59 -7.84 5.01 6.31
N GLY A 60 -7.73 6.27 5.93
CA GLY A 60 -8.53 7.37 6.48
C GLY A 60 -9.04 8.23 5.33
N CYS A 61 -10.32 8.63 5.38
CA CYS A 61 -10.96 9.34 4.28
C CYS A 61 -11.76 10.55 4.76
N ALA A 62 -11.86 11.58 3.92
CA ALA A 62 -12.64 12.78 4.16
C ALA A 62 -13.23 13.32 2.87
N VAL A 63 -14.39 13.97 2.97
CA VAL A 63 -15.00 14.72 1.88
C VAL A 63 -15.24 16.16 2.31
N ASN A 64 -14.95 17.12 1.43
CA ASN A 64 -15.24 18.53 1.67
C ASN A 64 -15.94 19.16 0.45
N TYR A 65 -16.90 20.05 0.70
CA TYR A 65 -17.46 20.91 -0.33
C TYR A 65 -16.69 22.23 -0.39
N CYS A 66 -16.06 22.51 -1.52
CA CYS A 66 -15.25 23.69 -1.77
C CYS A 66 -16.09 24.76 -2.48
N ALA A 67 -16.75 25.63 -1.71
CA ALA A 67 -17.65 26.67 -2.23
C ALA A 67 -17.02 27.58 -3.30
N SER A 68 -15.73 27.89 -3.18
CA SER A 68 -14.99 28.71 -4.16
C SER A 68 -14.92 28.11 -5.56
N THR A 69 -15.02 26.78 -5.68
CA THR A 69 -14.98 26.06 -6.96
C THR A 69 -16.28 25.33 -7.27
N ALA A 70 -17.28 25.43 -6.39
CA ALA A 70 -18.53 24.66 -6.43
C ALA A 70 -18.31 23.15 -6.69
N LYS A 71 -17.30 22.55 -6.03
CA LYS A 71 -16.91 21.14 -6.19
C LYS A 71 -16.81 20.42 -4.86
N TYR A 72 -17.03 19.10 -4.89
CA TYR A 72 -16.78 18.18 -3.79
C TYR A 72 -15.43 17.49 -4.00
N PHE A 73 -14.60 17.48 -2.96
CA PHE A 73 -13.29 16.84 -2.95
C PHE A 73 -13.33 15.66 -1.98
N TYR A 74 -13.12 14.47 -2.50
CA TYR A 74 -13.01 13.22 -1.75
C TYR A 74 -11.55 12.81 -1.70
N VAL A 75 -11.04 12.57 -0.50
CA VAL A 75 -9.66 12.20 -0.25
C VAL A 75 -9.63 10.93 0.59
N CYS A 76 -8.82 9.95 0.20
CA CYS A 76 -8.45 8.84 1.08
C CYS A 76 -6.92 8.74 1.16
N HIS A 77 -6.40 8.69 2.38
CA HIS A 77 -4.99 8.39 2.65
C HIS A 77 -4.81 6.93 3.03
N TYR A 78 -3.76 6.31 2.49
CA TYR A 78 -3.46 4.89 2.64
C TYR A 78 -2.08 4.72 3.28
N CYS A 79 -2.00 4.09 4.45
CA CYS A 79 -0.76 3.93 5.19
C CYS A 79 -0.47 2.44 5.47
N PRO A 80 0.77 1.97 5.26
CA PRO A 80 1.84 2.58 4.46
C PRO A 80 1.43 2.93 3.02
N ALA A 81 2.14 3.89 2.43
CA ALA A 81 1.97 4.30 1.05
C ALA A 81 2.16 3.13 0.08
N GLY A 82 1.28 3.06 -0.93
CA GLY A 82 1.39 2.12 -2.02
C GLY A 82 2.21 2.65 -3.19
N ASN A 83 1.98 2.07 -4.37
CA ASN A 83 2.47 2.56 -5.66
C ASN A 83 3.97 2.82 -5.74
N LEU A 84 4.78 2.00 -5.07
CA LEU A 84 6.23 2.01 -5.25
C LEU A 84 6.57 1.83 -6.73
N ALA A 85 7.34 2.76 -7.31
CA ALA A 85 7.64 2.76 -8.74
C ALA A 85 8.22 1.44 -9.25
N SER A 86 9.02 0.76 -8.42
CA SER A 86 9.62 -0.55 -8.73
C SER A 86 8.64 -1.73 -8.70
N ARG A 87 7.42 -1.55 -8.17
CA ARG A 87 6.44 -2.60 -7.92
C ARG A 87 5.03 -2.26 -8.42
N ILE A 88 4.77 -1.07 -8.98
CA ILE A 88 3.40 -0.62 -9.27
C ILE A 88 2.58 -1.61 -10.13
N ASN A 89 3.23 -2.35 -11.03
CA ASN A 89 2.60 -3.39 -11.86
C ASN A 89 2.32 -4.73 -11.12
N ARG A 90 2.71 -4.82 -9.85
CA ARG A 90 2.59 -5.97 -8.92
C ARG A 90 2.08 -5.49 -7.55
N PRO A 91 0.87 -4.90 -7.46
CA PRO A 91 0.38 -4.30 -6.22
C PRO A 91 0.18 -5.30 -5.08
N TYR A 92 0.15 -6.60 -5.40
CA TYR A 92 0.15 -7.71 -4.46
C TYR A 92 0.93 -8.88 -5.04
N ASN A 93 1.31 -9.87 -4.23
CA ASN A 93 1.93 -11.09 -4.75
C ASN A 93 0.85 -12.02 -5.34
N LYS A 94 1.01 -12.41 -6.61
CA LYS A 94 0.12 -13.40 -7.26
C LYS A 94 0.24 -14.77 -6.58
N GLY A 95 -0.90 -15.41 -6.30
CA GLY A 95 -0.95 -16.74 -5.70
C GLY A 95 -2.27 -17.00 -4.97
N ASN A 96 -2.30 -18.08 -4.20
CA ASN A 96 -3.46 -18.42 -3.37
C ASN A 96 -3.68 -17.36 -2.31
N SER A 97 -4.95 -17.01 -2.05
CA SER A 97 -5.33 -16.12 -0.95
C SER A 97 -4.69 -16.58 0.35
N CYS A 98 -4.12 -15.63 1.10
CA CYS A 98 -3.41 -15.89 2.36
C CYS A 98 -2.20 -16.85 2.27
N GLY A 99 -1.64 -17.10 1.09
CA GLY A 99 -0.46 -17.96 0.93
C GLY A 99 0.73 -17.57 1.83
N SER A 100 0.93 -16.26 2.02
CA SER A 100 1.99 -15.68 2.87
C SER A 100 1.60 -15.52 4.36
N CYS A 101 0.36 -15.84 4.75
CA CYS A 101 -0.16 -15.59 6.10
C CYS A 101 -1.15 -16.67 6.56
N ARG A 102 -0.85 -17.95 6.30
CA ARG A 102 -1.76 -19.08 6.56
C ARG A 102 -2.36 -19.09 7.98
N LYS A 103 -1.56 -18.72 8.99
CA LYS A 103 -1.97 -18.67 10.41
C LYS A 103 -2.70 -17.39 10.81
N SER A 104 -2.83 -16.42 9.92
CA SER A 104 -3.36 -15.08 10.19
C SER A 104 -4.21 -14.59 9.01
N CYS A 105 -5.17 -15.41 8.61
CA CYS A 105 -6.07 -15.19 7.48
C CYS A 105 -7.50 -15.01 7.95
N SER A 106 -8.19 -14.00 7.43
CA SER A 106 -9.64 -13.80 7.65
C SER A 106 -10.28 -13.27 6.37
N ARG A 107 -11.32 -13.95 5.89
CA ARG A 107 -12.05 -13.61 4.66
C ARG A 107 -11.12 -13.32 3.46
N LYS A 108 -10.13 -14.19 3.24
CA LYS A 108 -9.10 -14.09 2.18
C LYS A 108 -8.07 -12.94 2.34
N LEU A 109 -8.05 -12.24 3.48
CA LEU A 109 -7.11 -11.16 3.78
C LEU A 109 -6.17 -11.53 4.93
N CYS A 110 -4.90 -11.12 4.83
CA CYS A 110 -3.93 -11.23 5.91
C CYS A 110 -4.23 -10.27 7.07
N ARG A 111 -3.96 -10.68 8.31
CA ARG A 111 -4.22 -9.91 9.55
C ARG A 111 -2.98 -9.67 10.40
N ASN A 112 -1.80 -9.93 9.84
CA ASN A 112 -0.49 -9.85 10.50
C ASN A 112 0.42 -8.80 9.82
N PRO A 113 0.03 -7.53 9.72
CA PRO A 113 0.91 -6.50 9.16
C PRO A 113 2.14 -6.26 10.04
N CYS A 114 3.26 -5.91 9.42
CA CYS A 114 4.40 -5.34 10.13
C CYS A 114 4.10 -3.89 10.53
N LEU A 115 4.35 -3.54 11.79
CA LEU A 115 4.18 -2.18 12.29
C LEU A 115 5.48 -1.36 12.30
N TYR A 116 6.57 -1.98 11.81
CA TYR A 116 7.86 -1.34 11.68
C TYR A 116 8.13 -1.01 10.21
N LYS A 117 8.98 -0.02 9.98
CA LYS A 117 9.46 0.37 8.65
C LYS A 117 10.98 0.31 8.66
N ASP A 118 11.54 -0.30 7.63
CA ASP A 118 12.97 -0.24 7.36
C ASP A 118 13.32 1.13 6.76
N ALA A 119 14.39 1.75 7.25
CA ALA A 119 14.88 3.03 6.74
C ALA A 119 15.60 2.88 5.39
N TYR A 120 16.11 1.69 5.09
CA TYR A 120 16.90 1.42 3.89
C TYR A 120 16.36 0.23 3.11
N ALA A 121 16.41 0.32 1.77
CA ALA A 121 15.95 -0.75 0.88
C ALA A 121 16.79 -2.03 0.99
N ASN A 122 18.06 -1.93 1.38
CA ASN A 122 18.99 -3.06 1.53
C ASN A 122 18.98 -3.66 2.95
N CYS A 123 17.98 -3.37 3.79
CA CYS A 123 17.88 -3.89 5.16
C CYS A 123 17.89 -5.42 5.24
N ALA A 124 17.33 -6.12 4.24
CA ALA A 124 17.41 -7.58 4.16
C ALA A 124 18.87 -8.09 4.02
N ALA A 125 19.68 -7.41 3.22
CA ALA A 125 21.11 -7.74 3.06
C ALA A 125 21.88 -7.40 4.35
N MET A 126 21.63 -6.24 4.96
CA MET A 126 22.29 -5.86 6.21
C MET A 126 21.97 -6.83 7.36
N LYS A 127 20.71 -7.26 7.50
CA LYS A 127 20.34 -8.32 8.45
C LYS A 127 21.09 -9.62 8.17
N SER A 128 21.28 -9.99 6.91
CA SER A 128 21.97 -11.24 6.56
C SER A 128 23.47 -11.17 6.90
N SER A 129 24.10 -10.01 6.70
CA SER A 129 25.53 -9.83 6.96
C SER A 129 25.88 -9.58 8.42
N TYR A 130 25.05 -8.82 9.14
CA TYR A 130 25.38 -8.32 10.49
C TYR A 130 24.42 -8.81 11.58
N GLY A 131 23.37 -9.53 11.20
CA GLY A 131 22.33 -9.97 12.12
C GLY A 131 21.52 -8.82 12.72
N CYS A 132 20.80 -9.14 13.80
CA CYS A 132 20.01 -8.19 14.58
C CYS A 132 20.45 -8.28 16.06
N GLY A 133 21.76 -8.29 16.34
CA GLY A 133 22.28 -8.35 17.71
C GLY A 133 22.14 -7.04 18.48
N ASP A 134 22.31 -7.06 19.80
CA ASP A 134 22.18 -5.86 20.66
C ASP A 134 23.46 -5.02 20.73
N THR A 135 24.55 -5.49 20.12
CA THR A 135 25.87 -4.86 20.12
C THR A 135 26.43 -4.74 18.69
N GLY A 136 27.45 -3.91 18.52
CA GLY A 136 28.16 -3.73 17.25
C GLY A 136 27.24 -3.40 16.06
N SER A 137 27.54 -3.96 14.90
CA SER A 137 26.76 -3.75 13.66
C SER A 137 25.32 -4.27 13.77
N GLY A 138 25.07 -5.31 14.58
CA GLY A 138 23.71 -5.81 14.82
C GLY A 138 22.80 -4.75 15.44
N LYS A 139 23.33 -3.94 16.37
CA LYS A 139 22.58 -2.84 17.01
C LYS A 139 22.19 -1.77 16.00
N VAL A 140 23.09 -1.47 15.06
CA VAL A 140 22.83 -0.54 13.96
C VAL A 140 21.72 -1.08 13.06
N VAL A 141 21.78 -2.36 12.68
CA VAL A 141 20.72 -2.99 11.88
C VAL A 141 19.38 -2.96 12.63
N GLN A 142 19.33 -3.28 13.92
CA GLN A 142 18.07 -3.17 14.67
C GLN A 142 17.48 -1.76 14.68
N ALA A 143 18.32 -0.73 14.76
CA ALA A 143 17.88 0.66 14.82
C ALA A 143 17.32 1.17 13.49
N TYR A 144 17.97 0.84 12.37
CA TYR A 144 17.59 1.31 11.04
C TYR A 144 16.74 0.34 10.23
N CYS A 145 16.74 -0.95 10.60
CA CYS A 145 15.99 -2.02 9.93
C CYS A 145 15.06 -2.80 10.88
N PRO A 146 14.21 -2.10 11.66
CA PRO A 146 13.37 -2.76 12.64
C PRO A 146 12.34 -3.70 12.01
N ALA A 147 11.90 -3.49 10.76
CA ALA A 147 10.98 -4.41 10.09
C ALA A 147 11.69 -5.72 9.75
N SER A 148 12.86 -5.64 9.12
CA SER A 148 13.69 -6.81 8.83
C SER A 148 13.99 -7.64 10.09
N CYS A 149 14.23 -6.98 11.23
CA CYS A 149 14.53 -7.68 12.49
C CYS A 149 13.29 -8.20 13.23
N LYS A 150 12.17 -7.47 13.26
CA LYS A 150 11.03 -7.74 14.15
C LYS A 150 9.78 -8.29 13.45
N CYS A 151 9.75 -8.31 12.12
CA CYS A 151 8.58 -8.69 11.34
C CYS A 151 8.67 -10.05 10.65
N ALA A 152 9.43 -10.98 11.25
CA ALA A 152 9.41 -12.38 10.82
C ALA A 152 7.98 -12.92 10.79
N GLY A 153 7.56 -13.45 9.63
CA GLY A 153 6.20 -13.97 9.43
C GLY A 153 5.09 -12.92 9.39
N LYS A 154 5.42 -11.62 9.25
CA LYS A 154 4.45 -10.53 9.04
C LYS A 154 4.48 -10.02 7.60
N ILE A 155 3.44 -9.30 7.19
CA ILE A 155 3.31 -8.71 5.85
C ILE A 155 3.92 -7.30 5.84
N PHE A 156 4.92 -7.06 4.98
CA PHE A 156 5.47 -5.74 4.65
C PHE A 156 6.18 -5.74 3.31
#